data_AF-A0A8J5G8R1-F1
#
_entry.id   AF-A0A8J5G8R1-F1
#
_cell.length_a   1.000
_cell.length_b   1.000
_cell.length_c   1.000
_cell.angle_alpha   90.00
_cell.angle_beta   90.00
_cell.angle_gamma   90.00
#
_symmetry.space_group_name_H-M   'P 1'
#
loop_
_entity.id
_entity.type
_entity.pdbx_description
1 polymer ?
#
loop_
_entity_poly.entity_id
_entity_poly.type
_entity_poly.pdbx_seq_one_letter_code
_entity_poly.pdbx_strand_id
1 'polypeptide(L)'
;MSGSAFNAFKARVPIAWSPRLYITLVRSLPGTRRLHRRTLDAMRLRRCHRIVIHRTTPSLLGMLNQVKRLVAVKTEEMYNARKQQKAEHRALRPPIFVSQRFSCGFLFCGRVS
;
A
#
# COMPACT_ATOMS: atom_id res chain seq x y z
N MET A 1 -15.17 8.67 17.22
CA MET A 1 -13.93 7.84 17.20
C MET A 1 -13.52 7.57 15.76
N SER A 2 -12.54 8.29 15.23
CA SER A 2 -12.04 8.09 13.86
C SER A 2 -11.31 6.75 13.77
N GLY A 3 -11.89 5.76 13.07
CA GLY A 3 -11.22 4.50 12.79
C GLY A 3 -9.96 4.72 11.95
N SER A 4 -8.84 4.10 12.34
CA SER A 4 -7.62 4.20 11.54
C SER A 4 -7.83 3.59 10.15
N ALA A 5 -7.25 4.18 9.10
CA ALA A 5 -7.33 3.65 7.73
C ALA A 5 -6.86 2.18 7.63
N PHE A 6 -5.98 1.75 8.52
CA PHE A 6 -5.54 0.36 8.64
C PHE A 6 -6.63 -0.58 9.16
N ASN A 7 -7.41 -0.16 10.15
CA ASN A 7 -8.52 -0.96 10.67
C ASN A 7 -9.63 -1.12 9.62
N ALA A 8 -9.94 -0.05 8.87
CA ALA A 8 -10.87 -0.12 7.74
C ALA A 8 -10.39 -1.08 6.63
N PHE A 9 -9.08 -1.14 6.37
CA PHE A 9 -8.50 -2.10 5.43
C PHE A 9 -8.62 -3.54 5.93
N LYS A 10 -8.28 -3.80 7.21
CA LYS A 10 -8.39 -5.15 7.80
C LYS A 10 -9.82 -5.68 7.80
N ALA A 11 -10.82 -4.81 7.96
CA ALA A 11 -12.23 -5.21 7.94
C ALA A 11 -12.68 -5.78 6.57
N ARG A 12 -11.97 -5.48 5.47
CA ARG A 12 -12.32 -5.92 4.11
C ARG A 12 -11.72 -7.26 3.71
N VAL A 13 -10.80 -7.81 4.51
CA VAL A 13 -10.02 -9.01 4.14
C VAL A 13 -10.18 -10.06 5.23
N PRO A 14 -10.46 -11.33 4.89
CA PRO A 14 -10.52 -12.38 5.88
C PRO A 14 -9.16 -12.60 6.56
N ILE A 15 -9.16 -12.68 7.89
CA ILE A 15 -7.96 -13.02 8.68
C ILE A 15 -7.91 -14.55 8.76
N ALA A 16 -7.30 -15.17 7.75
CA ALA A 16 -7.10 -16.61 7.68
C ALA A 16 -5.61 -16.96 7.64
N TRP A 17 -5.28 -18.18 8.05
CA TRP A 17 -3.92 -18.70 7.90
C TRP A 17 -3.58 -18.82 6.41
N SER A 18 -2.41 -18.30 6.02
CA SER A 18 -1.97 -18.27 4.62
C SER A 18 -0.74 -19.15 4.41
N PRO A 19 -0.67 -19.93 3.31
CA PRO A 19 0.48 -20.77 3.00
C PRO A 19 1.70 -19.96 2.53
N ARG A 20 1.49 -18.73 2.04
CA ARG A 20 2.52 -17.84 1.51
C ARG A 20 2.45 -16.49 2.21
N LEU A 21 3.63 -15.96 2.55
CA LEU A 21 3.80 -14.64 3.14
C LEU A 21 4.53 -13.72 2.16
N TYR A 22 3.98 -12.52 2.03
CA TYR A 22 4.57 -11.44 1.26
C TYR A 22 5.31 -10.52 2.22
N ILE A 23 6.63 -10.56 2.14
CA ILE A 23 7.51 -9.90 3.11
C ILE A 23 8.15 -8.69 2.42
N THR A 24 8.09 -7.55 3.10
CA THR A 24 8.64 -6.29 2.60
C THR A 24 9.58 -5.67 3.61
N LEU A 25 10.81 -5.34 3.20
CA LEU A 25 11.71 -4.52 4.02
C LEU A 25 11.27 -3.06 3.92
N VAL A 26 10.83 -2.47 5.03
CA VAL A 26 10.29 -1.09 5.05
C VAL A 26 11.34 -0.10 5.53
N ARG A 27 12.20 -0.51 6.47
CA ARG A 27 13.24 0.33 7.05
C ARG A 27 14.60 -0.05 6.47
N SER A 28 15.50 0.92 6.43
CA SER A 28 16.87 0.73 5.95
C SER A 28 17.75 -0.08 6.91
N LEU A 29 18.83 -0.67 6.37
CA LEU A 29 19.78 -1.50 7.10
C LEU A 29 20.88 -0.78 7.91
N PRO A 30 21.31 0.48 7.64
CA PRO A 30 22.42 1.08 8.39
C PRO A 30 22.04 1.24 9.86
N GLY A 31 23.01 1.07 10.75
CA GLY A 31 22.78 1.12 12.21
C GLY A 31 22.08 -0.10 12.81
N THR A 32 21.70 -1.11 12.03
CA THR A 32 21.12 -2.36 12.56
C THR A 32 22.18 -3.33 13.08
N ARG A 33 21.80 -4.16 14.07
CA ARG A 33 22.65 -5.23 14.63
C ARG A 33 23.09 -6.21 13.54
N ARG A 34 24.34 -6.70 13.63
CA ARG A 34 24.90 -7.67 12.66
C ARG A 34 24.05 -8.93 12.49
N LEU A 35 23.43 -9.41 13.58
CA LEU A 35 22.51 -10.55 13.56
C LEU A 35 21.32 -10.31 12.62
N HIS A 36 20.67 -9.14 12.71
CA HIS A 36 19.51 -8.83 11.85
C HIS A 36 19.90 -8.73 10.38
N ARG A 37 21.11 -8.23 10.08
CA ARG A 37 21.63 -8.19 8.71
C ARG A 37 21.78 -9.60 8.14
N ARG A 38 22.37 -10.53 8.91
CA ARG A 38 22.49 -11.94 8.51
C ARG A 38 21.13 -12.59 8.27
N THR A 39 20.15 -12.35 9.16
CA THR A 39 18.78 -12.88 9.00
C THR A 39 18.11 -12.32 7.73
N LEU A 40 18.27 -11.03 7.44
CA LEU A 40 17.71 -10.40 6.23
C LEU A 40 18.42 -10.86 4.95
N ASP A 41 19.74 -11.09 5.00
CA ASP A 41 20.49 -11.68 3.89
C ASP A 41 20.03 -13.11 3.59
N ALA A 42 19.79 -13.92 4.63
CA ALA A 42 19.24 -15.27 4.48
C ALA A 42 17.85 -15.26 3.80
N MET A 43 17.02 -14.28 4.13
CA MET A 43 15.71 -14.06 3.49
C MET A 43 15.78 -13.37 2.12
N ARG A 44 16.99 -13.03 1.63
CA ARG A 44 17.27 -12.32 0.36
C ARG A 44 16.73 -10.87 0.29
N LEU A 45 16.58 -10.21 1.45
CA LEU A 45 16.11 -8.83 1.60
C LEU A 45 17.28 -7.84 1.72
N ARG A 46 17.99 -7.60 0.60
CA ARG A 46 19.14 -6.67 0.55
C ARG A 46 18.79 -5.20 0.32
N ARG A 47 17.72 -4.94 -0.45
CA ARG A 47 17.28 -3.58 -0.81
C ARG A 47 15.94 -3.26 -0.17
N CYS A 48 15.76 -2.00 0.24
CA CYS A 48 14.51 -1.50 0.80
C CYS A 48 13.36 -1.61 -0.21
N HIS A 49 12.14 -1.77 0.29
CA HIS A 49 10.90 -1.90 -0.47
C HIS A 49 10.84 -3.07 -1.48
N ARG A 50 11.83 -3.96 -1.48
CA ARG A 50 11.75 -5.21 -2.22
C ARG A 50 10.73 -6.13 -1.55
N ILE A 51 9.85 -6.72 -2.37
CA ILE A 51 8.91 -7.76 -1.94
C ILE A 51 9.54 -9.11 -2.24
N VAL A 52 9.62 -9.97 -1.23
CA VAL A 52 10.04 -11.38 -1.40
C VAL A 52 8.92 -12.27 -0.88
N ILE A 53 8.61 -13.31 -1.64
CA ILE A 53 7.54 -14.26 -1.35
C ILE A 53 8.19 -15.51 -0.76
N HIS A 54 7.69 -15.94 0.40
CA HIS A 54 8.16 -17.14 1.09
C HIS A 54 6.98 -18.01 1.53
N ARG A 55 7.18 -19.32 1.63
CA ARG A 55 6.20 -20.24 2.22
C ARG A 55 6.20 -20.10 3.74
N THR A 56 5.04 -20.18 4.37
CA THR A 56 4.89 -20.16 5.82
C THR A 56 5.51 -21.41 6.44
N THR A 57 6.68 -21.27 7.06
CA THR A 57 7.35 -22.31 7.84
C THR A 57 7.64 -21.78 9.25
N PRO A 58 7.68 -22.65 10.29
CA PRO A 58 7.98 -22.21 11.65
C PRO A 58 9.35 -21.53 11.75
N SER A 59 10.36 -21.99 11.00
CA SER A 59 11.68 -21.36 10.92
C SER A 59 11.62 -19.94 10.36
N LEU A 60 10.79 -19.70 9.33
CA LEU A 60 10.56 -18.36 8.78
C LEU A 60 9.89 -17.45 9.80
N LEU A 61 8.89 -17.96 10.53
CA LEU A 61 8.20 -17.19 11.57
C LEU A 61 9.15 -16.78 12.71
N GLY A 62 10.06 -17.68 13.11
CA GLY A 62 11.12 -17.37 14.07
C GLY A 62 12.05 -16.25 13.59
N MET A 63 12.51 -16.33 12.34
CA MET A 63 13.31 -15.27 11.70
C MET A 63 12.56 -13.94 11.65
N LEU A 64 11.27 -13.95 11.27
CA LEU A 64 10.43 -12.75 11.19
C LEU A 64 10.23 -12.09 12.56
N ASN A 65 10.06 -12.88 13.62
CA ASN A 65 9.92 -12.35 14.98
C ASN A 65 11.18 -11.57 15.41
N GLN A 66 12.37 -12.08 15.02
CA GLN A 66 13.64 -11.40 15.27
C GLN A 66 13.73 -10.04 14.56
N VAL A 67 13.24 -9.93 13.32
CA VAL A 67 13.35 -8.72 12.49
C VAL A 67 12.05 -7.90 12.39
N LYS A 68 11.08 -8.12 13.30
CA LYS A 68 9.72 -7.53 13.24
C LYS A 68 9.67 -6.01 13.11
N ARG A 69 10.69 -5.29 13.60
CA ARG A 69 10.75 -3.81 13.53
C ARG A 69 11.09 -3.30 12.12
N LEU A 70 11.80 -4.09 11.31
CA LEU A 70 12.32 -3.66 10.00
C LEU A 70 11.37 -4.03 8.85
N VAL A 71 10.55 -5.06 9.06
CA VAL A 71 9.83 -5.77 8.02
C VAL A 71 8.32 -5.59 8.21
N ALA A 72 7.61 -5.38 7.11
CA ALA A 72 6.16 -5.50 7.05
C ALA A 72 5.78 -6.81 6.35
N VAL A 73 5.05 -7.64 7.07
CA VAL A 73 4.50 -8.91 6.60
C VAL A 73 3.06 -8.69 6.14
N LYS A 74 2.70 -9.27 4.99
CA LYS A 74 1.34 -9.29 4.46
C LYS A 74 0.97 -10.73 4.12
N THR A 75 -0.27 -11.09 4.38
CA THR A 75 -0.84 -12.33 3.84
C THR A 75 -1.10 -12.18 2.34
N GLU A 76 -1.31 -13.31 1.67
CA GLU A 76 -1.63 -13.35 0.25
C GLU A 76 -2.90 -12.54 -0.07
N GLU A 77 -3.97 -12.77 0.69
CA GLU A 77 -5.24 -12.04 0.51
C GLU A 77 -5.08 -10.53 0.72
N MET A 78 -4.34 -10.11 1.75
CA MET A 78 -4.08 -8.69 1.99
C MET A 78 -3.25 -8.05 0.86
N TYR A 79 -2.34 -8.81 0.25
CA TYR A 79 -1.56 -8.32 -0.88
C TYR A 79 -2.43 -8.15 -2.12
N ASN A 80 -3.27 -9.15 -2.42
CA ASN A 80 -4.19 -9.15 -3.57
C ASN A 80 -5.21 -8.02 -3.45
N ALA A 81 -5.85 -7.85 -2.28
CA ALA A 81 -6.80 -6.77 -2.03
C ALA A 81 -6.18 -5.37 -2.24
N ARG A 82 -4.93 -5.16 -1.79
CA ARG A 82 -4.21 -3.91 -2.05
C ARG A 82 -3.87 -3.71 -3.51
N LYS A 83 -3.54 -4.78 -4.24
CA LYS A 83 -3.26 -4.72 -5.68
C LYS A 83 -4.52 -4.34 -6.45
N GLN A 84 -5.66 -4.94 -6.09
CA GLN A 84 -6.97 -4.66 -6.66
C GLN A 84 -7.40 -3.21 -6.41
N GLN A 85 -7.34 -2.76 -5.15
CA GLN A 85 -7.67 -1.37 -4.82
C GLN A 85 -6.79 -0.35 -5.55
N LYS A 86 -5.51 -0.66 -5.75
CA LYS A 86 -4.61 0.19 -6.55
C LYS A 86 -4.99 0.20 -8.02
N ALA A 87 -5.45 -0.93 -8.56
CA ALA A 87 -5.94 -1.01 -9.93
C ALA A 87 -7.22 -0.19 -10.09
N GLU A 88 -8.19 -0.34 -9.18
CA GLU A 88 -9.43 0.44 -9.14
C GLU A 88 -9.17 1.94 -8.99
N HIS A 89 -8.27 2.32 -8.09
CA HIS A 89 -7.91 3.74 -7.91
C HIS A 89 -7.25 4.35 -9.16
N ARG A 90 -6.47 3.55 -9.89
CA ARG A 90 -5.80 3.94 -11.14
C ARG A 90 -6.67 3.78 -12.38
N ALA A 91 -7.82 3.11 -12.26
CA ALA A 91 -8.76 2.96 -13.35
C ALA A 91 -9.19 4.34 -13.84
N LEU A 92 -9.53 4.43 -15.13
CA LEU A 92 -9.95 5.67 -15.76
C LEU A 92 -11.15 6.23 -14.99
N ARG A 93 -10.97 7.40 -14.38
CA ARG A 93 -12.07 8.15 -13.78
C ARG A 93 -12.81 8.87 -14.90
N PRO A 94 -14.14 8.94 -14.86
CA PRO A 94 -14.88 9.70 -15.86
C PRO A 94 -14.38 11.15 -15.87
N PRO A 95 -14.26 11.77 -17.05
CA PRO A 95 -13.85 13.16 -17.14
C PRO A 95 -14.86 14.03 -16.39
N ILE A 96 -14.35 15.02 -15.66
CA ILE A 96 -15.21 16.02 -15.01
C ILE A 96 -15.53 17.08 -16.06
N PHE A 97 -16.78 17.14 -16.49
CA PHE A 97 -17.25 18.21 -17.36
C PHE A 97 -17.62 19.44 -16.50
N VAL A 98 -16.81 20.51 -16.60
CA VAL A 98 -17.10 21.78 -15.93
C VAL A 98 -17.63 22.78 -16.95
N SER A 99 -18.94 23.02 -16.95
CA SER A 99 -19.54 24.12 -17.71
C SER A 99 -19.39 25.42 -16.92
N GLN A 100 -18.39 26.24 -17.24
CA GLN A 100 -18.33 27.61 -16.72
C GLN A 100 -19.40 28.45 -17.43
N ARG A 101 -20.46 28.83 -16.71
CA ARG A 101 -21.38 29.87 -17.19
C ARG A 101 -20.64 31.20 -17.12
N PHE A 102 -20.18 31.71 -18.27
CA PHE A 102 -19.89 33.13 -18.40
C PHE A 102 -21.22 33.88 -18.18
N SER A 103 -21.47 34.34 -16.96
CA SER A 103 -22.39 35.46 -16.75
C SER A 103 -21.72 36.69 -17.35
N CYS A 104 -21.79 36.82 -18.68
CA CYS A 104 -21.49 38.07 -19.33
C CYS A 104 -22.58 39.04 -18.89
N GLY A 105 -22.27 39.87 -17.90
CA GLY A 105 -23.00 41.10 -17.67
C GLY A 105 -22.81 41.97 -18.90
N PHE A 106 -23.68 41.81 -19.90
CA PHE A 106 -23.77 42.72 -21.04
C PHE A 106 -24.56 43.95 -20.60
N LEU A 107 -23.97 44.72 -19.68
CA LEU A 107 -24.15 46.16 -19.67
C LEU A 107 -23.25 46.68 -20.81
N PHE A 108 -23.79 46.85 -22.03
CA PHE A 108 -23.50 48.01 -22.90
C PHE A 108 -24.20 47.92 -24.27
N CYS A 109 -24.95 48.98 -24.55
CA CYS A 109 -25.16 49.67 -25.84
C CYS A 109 -26.02 49.03 -26.95
N GLY A 110 -27.09 49.75 -27.34
CA GLY A 110 -27.58 49.74 -28.72
C GLY A 110 -29.08 49.56 -28.94
N ARG A 111 -29.94 50.43 -28.37
CA ARG A 111 -31.26 50.69 -28.96
C ARG A 111 -31.03 51.58 -30.20
N VAL A 112 -30.96 50.96 -31.38
CA VAL A 112 -31.11 51.64 -32.68
C VAL A 112 -32.24 50.94 -33.43
N SER A 113 -33.42 51.54 -33.35
CA SER A 113 -34.47 51.71 -34.37
C SER A 113 -35.76 52.16 -33.67
#